data_AF-A0A948TQJ7-F1
#
_entry.id   AF-A0A948TQJ7-F1
#
_cell.length_a   1.000
_cell.length_b   1.000
_cell.length_c   1.000
_cell.angle_alpha   90.00
_cell.angle_beta   90.00
_cell.angle_gamma   90.00
#
_symmetry.space_group_name_H-M   'P 1'
#
loop_
_entity.id
_entity.type
_entity.pdbx_description
1 polymer ?
#
loop_
_entity_poly.entity_id
_entity_poly.type
_entity_poly.pdbx_seq_one_letter_code
_entity_poly.pdbx_strand_id
1 'polypeptide(L)'
;MDIIQILGNLGFDWRIALANLVNFLIILLILKKFAFKPIAKALKKREDKIKQGVEDAQKSSAELQMAKQSYEKSLLAARSEANRIIASAQRETDRMQASCKHQSEEEAKRIIERTDKIIQNEKQKMMQDLKKEVVSLVIDATEKLTKQNISKEKHEALIKEMLSK
;
A
#
# COMPACT_ATOMS: atom_id res chain seq x y z
N MET A 1 -5.49 -112.78 -25.82
CA MET A 1 -4.20 -112.39 -25.21
C MET A 1 -4.27 -110.90 -25.02
N ASP A 2 -4.59 -110.50 -23.80
CA ASP A 2 -5.02 -109.14 -23.53
C ASP A 2 -3.81 -108.20 -23.57
N ILE A 3 -3.93 -107.10 -24.33
CA ILE A 3 -2.95 -106.01 -24.39
C ILE A 3 -2.59 -105.50 -22.97
N ILE A 4 -3.51 -105.72 -22.03
CA ILE A 4 -3.39 -105.43 -20.60
C ILE A 4 -2.33 -106.31 -19.90
N GLN A 5 -2.12 -107.57 -20.31
CA GLN A 5 -1.10 -108.47 -19.72
C GLN A 5 0.32 -108.16 -20.22
N ILE A 6 0.48 -107.74 -21.48
CA ILE A 6 1.79 -107.36 -22.05
C ILE A 6 2.29 -106.06 -21.41
N LEU A 7 1.39 -105.13 -21.08
CA LEU A 7 1.72 -103.91 -20.34
C LEU A 7 2.03 -104.16 -18.86
N GLY A 8 1.36 -105.15 -18.23
CA GLY A 8 1.64 -105.53 -16.84
C GLY A 8 3.06 -106.07 -16.61
N ASN A 9 3.61 -106.84 -17.55
CA ASN A 9 4.99 -107.37 -17.46
C ASN A 9 6.09 -106.34 -17.80
N LEU A 10 5.72 -105.15 -18.32
CA LEU A 10 6.61 -104.01 -18.56
C LEU A 10 6.66 -103.03 -17.36
N GLY A 11 6.07 -103.41 -16.22
CA GLY A 11 5.98 -102.56 -15.03
C GLY A 11 5.00 -101.38 -15.18
N PHE A 12 4.17 -101.38 -16.22
CA PHE A 12 3.18 -100.34 -16.45
C PHE A 12 1.85 -100.70 -15.77
N ASP A 13 1.68 -100.16 -14.56
CA ASP A 13 0.48 -100.37 -13.77
C ASP A 13 -0.59 -99.32 -14.13
N TRP A 14 -1.52 -99.67 -15.03
CA TRP A 14 -2.57 -98.75 -15.53
C TRP A 14 -3.40 -98.10 -14.42
N ARG A 15 -3.52 -98.77 -13.27
CA ARG A 15 -4.19 -98.24 -12.07
C ARG A 15 -3.42 -97.06 -11.45
N ILE A 16 -2.08 -97.15 -11.39
CA ILE A 16 -1.22 -96.09 -10.86
C ILE A 16 -1.20 -94.90 -11.82
N ALA A 17 -1.16 -95.14 -13.13
CA ALA A 17 -1.24 -94.09 -14.13
C ALA A 17 -2.55 -93.28 -14.02
N LEU A 18 -3.69 -93.95 -13.86
CA LEU A 18 -4.99 -93.30 -13.69
C LEU A 18 -5.07 -92.52 -12.37
N ALA A 19 -4.56 -93.08 -11.26
CA ALA A 19 -4.50 -92.39 -9.97
C ALA A 19 -3.63 -91.12 -10.04
N ASN A 20 -2.47 -91.19 -10.71
CA ASN A 20 -1.60 -90.04 -10.93
C ASN A 20 -2.25 -88.97 -11.82
N LEU A 21 -3.00 -89.38 -12.85
CA LEU A 21 -3.74 -88.45 -13.71
C LEU A 21 -4.83 -87.72 -12.92
N VAL A 22 -5.59 -88.43 -12.09
CA VAL A 22 -6.60 -87.83 -11.21
C VAL A 22 -5.94 -86.88 -10.21
N ASN A 23 -4.82 -87.26 -9.58
CA ASN A 23 -4.08 -86.40 -8.67
C ASN A 23 -3.55 -85.13 -9.37
N PHE A 24 -3.00 -85.27 -10.58
CA PHE A 24 -2.56 -84.14 -11.39
C PHE A 24 -3.71 -83.19 -11.72
N LEU A 25 -4.88 -83.72 -12.11
CA LEU A 25 -6.06 -82.91 -12.39
C LEU A 25 -6.57 -82.18 -11.14
N ILE A 26 -6.58 -82.84 -9.98
CA ILE A 26 -6.96 -82.21 -8.71
C ILE A 26 -6.01 -81.04 -8.38
N ILE A 27 -4.70 -81.27 -8.45
CA ILE A 27 -3.69 -80.22 -8.22
C ILE A 27 -3.83 -79.09 -9.24
N LEU A 28 -4.06 -79.42 -10.51
CA LEU A 28 -4.24 -78.44 -11.59
C LEU A 28 -5.49 -77.59 -11.38
N LEU A 29 -6.60 -78.16 -10.92
CA LEU A 29 -7.81 -77.40 -10.59
C LEU A 29 -7.60 -76.49 -9.37
N ILE A 30 -6.87 -76.96 -8.35
CA ILE A 30 -6.50 -76.15 -7.19
C ILE A 30 -5.61 -74.98 -7.63
N LEU A 31 -4.54 -75.25 -8.40
CA LEU A 31 -3.64 -74.22 -8.92
C LEU A 31 -4.39 -73.22 -9.83
N LYS A 32 -5.27 -73.70 -10.71
CA LYS A 32 -6.08 -72.84 -11.57
C LYS A 32 -6.91 -71.83 -10.76
N LYS A 33 -7.53 -72.28 -9.67
CA LYS A 33 -8.38 -71.41 -8.83
C LYS A 33 -7.58 -70.53 -7.86
N PHE A 34 -6.52 -71.07 -7.26
CA PHE A 34 -5.76 -70.41 -6.19
C PHE A 34 -4.56 -69.60 -6.67
N ALA A 35 -3.87 -69.96 -7.76
CA ALA A 35 -2.67 -69.25 -8.21
C ALA A 35 -2.97 -68.16 -9.24
N PHE A 36 -3.86 -68.40 -10.22
CA PHE A 36 -4.15 -67.41 -11.27
C PHE A 36 -4.83 -66.15 -10.73
N LYS A 37 -5.76 -66.30 -9.78
CA LYS A 37 -6.51 -65.17 -9.20
C LYS A 37 -5.59 -64.16 -8.48
N PRO A 38 -4.68 -64.55 -7.55
CA PRO A 38 -3.77 -63.60 -6.92
C PRO A 38 -2.73 -63.03 -7.88
N ILE A 39 -2.24 -63.81 -8.86
CA ILE A 39 -1.27 -63.32 -9.86
C ILE A 39 -1.92 -62.23 -10.73
N ALA A 40 -3.12 -62.49 -11.26
CA ALA A 40 -3.86 -61.50 -12.06
C ALA A 40 -4.18 -60.25 -11.22
N LYS A 41 -4.57 -60.42 -9.95
CA LYS A 41 -4.82 -59.30 -9.03
C LYS A 41 -3.56 -58.47 -8.76
N ALA A 42 -2.40 -59.12 -8.59
CA ALA A 42 -1.13 -58.43 -8.37
C ALA A 42 -0.69 -57.66 -9.61
N LEU A 43 -0.88 -58.23 -10.80
CA LEU A 43 -0.55 -57.57 -12.07
C LEU A 43 -1.47 -56.37 -12.31
N LYS A 44 -2.78 -56.53 -12.13
CA LYS A 44 -3.75 -55.42 -12.24
C LYS A 44 -3.44 -54.30 -11.23
N LYS A 45 -3.11 -54.65 -9.99
CA LYS A 45 -2.71 -53.65 -8.97
C LYS A 45 -1.45 -52.88 -9.38
N ARG A 46 -0.50 -53.53 -10.04
CA ARG A 46 0.70 -52.86 -10.59
C ARG A 46 0.34 -51.93 -11.74
N GLU A 47 -0.48 -52.40 -12.67
CA GLU A 47 -0.97 -51.60 -13.80
C GLU A 47 -1.74 -50.35 -13.31
N ASP A 48 -2.70 -50.53 -12.40
CA ASP A 48 -3.48 -49.45 -11.82
C ASP A 48 -2.57 -48.43 -11.10
N LYS A 49 -1.57 -48.90 -10.34
CA LYS A 49 -0.62 -48.02 -9.64
C LYS A 49 0.24 -47.21 -10.61
N ILE A 50 0.70 -47.82 -11.71
CA ILE A 50 1.50 -47.14 -12.74
C ILE A 50 0.62 -46.10 -13.44
N LYS A 51 -0.58 -46.49 -13.86
CA LYS A 51 -1.53 -45.59 -14.52
C LYS A 51 -1.86 -44.39 -13.63
N GLN A 52 -2.21 -44.64 -12.36
CA GLN A 52 -2.47 -43.58 -11.40
C GLN A 52 -1.24 -42.67 -11.21
N GLY A 53 -0.03 -43.24 -11.09
CA GLY A 53 1.19 -42.44 -10.96
C GLY A 53 1.46 -41.54 -12.17
N VAL A 54 1.14 -42.00 -13.39
CA VAL A 54 1.26 -41.20 -14.61
C VAL A 54 0.20 -40.10 -14.66
N GLU A 55 -1.06 -40.43 -14.35
CA GLU A 55 -2.15 -39.46 -14.29
C GLU A 55 -1.90 -38.37 -13.23
N ASP A 56 -1.44 -38.77 -12.04
CA ASP A 56 -1.09 -37.84 -10.95
C ASP A 56 0.09 -36.94 -11.35
N ALA A 57 1.10 -37.48 -12.02
CA ALA A 57 2.24 -36.69 -12.51
C ALA A 57 1.82 -35.67 -13.58
N GLN A 58 0.95 -36.08 -14.52
CA GLN A 58 0.40 -35.19 -15.54
C GLN A 58 -0.45 -34.08 -14.91
N LYS A 59 -1.32 -34.44 -13.96
CA LYS A 59 -2.17 -33.48 -13.24
C LYS A 59 -1.32 -32.49 -12.45
N SER A 60 -0.32 -32.97 -11.71
CA SER A 60 0.59 -32.11 -10.93
C SER A 60 1.38 -31.16 -11.84
N SER A 61 1.82 -31.62 -13.01
CA SER A 61 2.50 -30.78 -13.98
C SER A 61 1.59 -29.68 -14.54
N ALA A 62 0.34 -30.02 -14.86
CA ALA A 62 -0.66 -29.05 -15.33
C ALA A 62 -1.02 -28.03 -14.25
N GLU A 63 -1.25 -28.48 -13.01
CA GLU A 63 -1.52 -27.59 -11.86
C GLU A 63 -0.33 -26.66 -11.58
N LEU A 64 0.90 -27.15 -11.66
CA LEU A 64 2.10 -26.32 -11.53
C LEU A 64 2.18 -25.26 -12.63
N GLN A 65 1.86 -25.62 -13.88
CA GLN A 65 1.86 -24.67 -14.98
C GLN A 65 0.79 -23.58 -14.78
N MET A 66 -0.42 -23.96 -14.38
CA MET A 66 -1.49 -23.02 -14.06
C MET A 66 -1.13 -22.10 -12.89
N ALA A 67 -0.54 -22.66 -11.82
CA ALA A 67 -0.08 -21.90 -10.67
C ALA A 67 1.01 -20.89 -11.05
N LYS A 68 1.98 -21.30 -11.89
CA LYS A 68 3.03 -20.40 -12.42
C LYS A 68 2.43 -19.26 -13.24
N GLN A 69 1.52 -19.56 -14.16
CA GLN A 69 0.85 -18.53 -14.97
C GLN A 69 0.06 -17.53 -14.10
N SER A 70 -0.69 -18.05 -13.11
CA SER A 70 -1.43 -17.21 -12.16
C SER A 70 -0.49 -16.33 -11.31
N TYR A 71 0.63 -16.90 -10.85
CA TYR A 71 1.66 -16.19 -10.12
C TYR A 71 2.29 -15.07 -10.96
N GLU A 72 2.72 -15.36 -12.19
CA GLU A 72 3.30 -14.36 -13.09
C GLU A 72 2.30 -13.24 -13.42
N LYS A 73 1.04 -13.59 -13.69
CA LYS A 73 -0.04 -12.62 -13.92
C LYS A 73 -0.26 -11.73 -12.69
N SER A 74 -0.29 -12.31 -11.50
CA SER A 74 -0.46 -11.58 -10.24
C SER A 74 0.72 -10.66 -9.96
N LEU A 75 1.95 -11.11 -10.26
CA LEU A 75 3.16 -10.31 -10.11
C LEU A 75 3.17 -9.12 -11.07
N LEU A 76 2.79 -9.32 -12.33
CA LEU A 76 2.66 -8.24 -13.31
C LEU A 76 1.58 -7.22 -12.90
N ALA A 77 0.41 -7.70 -12.45
CA ALA A 77 -0.65 -6.84 -11.95
C ALA A 77 -0.18 -6.02 -10.74
N ALA A 78 0.49 -6.65 -9.78
CA ALA A 78 1.04 -5.96 -8.59
C ALA A 78 2.08 -4.88 -8.97
N ARG A 79 2.96 -5.16 -9.93
CA ARG A 79 3.94 -4.18 -10.44
C ARG A 79 3.24 -3.01 -11.15
N SER A 80 2.23 -3.30 -11.97
CA SER A 80 1.45 -2.27 -12.65
C SER A 80 0.72 -1.38 -11.64
N GLU A 81 0.14 -1.98 -10.61
CA GLU A 81 -0.57 -1.25 -9.56
C GLU A 81 0.39 -0.38 -8.73
N ALA A 82 1.55 -0.92 -8.35
CA ALA A 82 2.59 -0.15 -7.66
C ALA A 82 3.03 1.07 -8.47
N ASN A 83 3.29 0.90 -9.77
CA ASN A 83 3.64 2.00 -10.66
C ASN A 83 2.51 3.03 -10.76
N ARG A 84 1.25 2.58 -10.81
CA ARG A 84 0.08 3.47 -10.82
C ARG A 84 -0.03 4.28 -9.53
N ILE A 85 0.18 3.65 -8.38
CA ILE A 85 0.18 4.32 -7.07
C ILE A 85 1.28 5.37 -7.02
N ILE A 86 2.51 5.03 -7.42
CA ILE A 86 3.64 5.98 -7.43
C ILE A 86 3.34 7.17 -8.35
N ALA A 87 2.85 6.92 -9.57
CA ALA A 87 2.50 7.97 -10.51
C ALA A 87 1.32 8.84 -10.03
N SER A 88 0.38 8.28 -9.29
CA SER A 88 -0.70 9.04 -8.66
C SER A 88 -0.19 9.89 -7.50
N ALA A 89 0.66 9.33 -6.65
CA ALA A 89 1.26 10.03 -5.51
C ALA A 89 2.14 11.20 -5.97
N GLN A 90 2.92 11.02 -7.04
CA GLN A 90 3.72 12.12 -7.61
C GLN A 90 2.83 13.25 -8.11
N ARG A 91 1.78 12.93 -8.89
CA ARG A 91 0.83 13.94 -9.38
C ARG A 91 0.12 14.70 -8.25
N GLU A 92 -0.29 14.00 -7.20
CA GLU A 92 -0.92 14.62 -6.05
C GLU A 92 0.08 15.50 -5.27
N THR A 93 1.33 15.05 -5.14
CA THR A 93 2.40 15.84 -4.52
C THR A 93 2.67 17.12 -5.30
N ASP A 94 2.78 17.04 -6.61
CA ASP A 94 3.01 18.21 -7.48
C ASP A 94 1.84 19.20 -7.37
N ARG A 95 0.60 18.69 -7.35
CA ARG A 95 -0.61 19.50 -7.17
C ARG A 95 -0.63 20.17 -5.78
N MET A 96 -0.29 19.42 -4.74
CA MET A 96 -0.23 19.93 -3.37
C MET A 96 0.85 21.00 -3.23
N GLN A 97 2.03 20.81 -3.82
CA GLN A 97 3.10 21.81 -3.83
C GLN A 97 2.65 23.08 -4.56
N ALA A 98 2.03 22.96 -5.73
CA ALA A 98 1.50 24.10 -6.47
C ALA A 98 0.44 24.88 -5.66
N SER A 99 -0.50 24.16 -5.04
CA SER A 99 -1.53 24.76 -4.19
C SER A 99 -0.94 25.44 -2.96
N CYS A 100 0.01 24.81 -2.28
CA CYS A 100 0.68 25.36 -1.09
C CYS A 100 1.47 26.62 -1.44
N LYS A 101 2.20 26.61 -2.56
CA LYS A 101 2.91 27.79 -3.06
C LYS A 101 1.95 28.92 -3.37
N HIS A 102 0.85 28.65 -4.08
CA HIS A 102 -0.14 29.67 -4.42
C HIS A 102 -0.80 30.27 -3.17
N GLN A 103 -1.18 29.44 -2.20
CA GLN A 103 -1.74 29.91 -0.93
C GLN A 103 -0.75 30.77 -0.14
N SER A 104 0.53 30.37 -0.13
CA SER A 104 1.60 31.12 0.54
C SER A 104 1.85 32.47 -0.14
N GLU A 105 1.81 32.53 -1.47
CA GLU A 105 1.92 33.78 -2.22
C GLU A 105 0.71 34.71 -1.97
N GLU A 106 -0.50 34.16 -1.91
CA GLU A 106 -1.69 34.94 -1.53
C GLU A 106 -1.58 35.48 -0.11
N GLU A 107 -1.20 34.64 0.86
CA GLU A 107 -1.09 35.07 2.25
C GLU A 107 0.00 36.13 2.42
N ALA A 108 1.14 35.97 1.75
CA ALA A 108 2.19 36.99 1.72
C ALA A 108 1.67 38.33 1.18
N LYS A 109 0.88 38.33 0.09
CA LYS A 109 0.25 39.54 -0.43
C LYS A 109 -0.71 40.16 0.58
N ARG A 110 -1.56 39.37 1.23
CA ARG A 110 -2.48 39.86 2.27
C ARG A 110 -1.74 40.48 3.45
N ILE A 111 -0.63 39.88 3.87
CA ILE A 111 0.22 40.42 4.93
C ILE A 111 0.82 41.77 4.53
N ILE A 112 1.34 41.89 3.30
CA ILE A 112 1.89 43.15 2.79
C ILE A 112 0.80 44.24 2.74
N GLU A 113 -0.36 43.94 2.14
CA GLU A 113 -1.48 44.89 2.04
C GLU A 113 -1.97 45.35 3.42
N ARG A 114 -2.03 44.42 4.39
CA ARG A 114 -2.40 44.73 5.77
C ARG A 114 -1.34 45.62 6.44
N THR A 115 -0.07 45.32 6.22
CA THR A 115 1.06 46.08 6.77
C THR A 115 1.08 47.49 6.20
N ASP A 116 0.84 47.67 4.90
CA ASP A 116 0.75 48.99 4.27
C ASP A 116 -0.38 49.82 4.87
N LYS A 117 -1.56 49.21 5.11
CA LYS A 117 -2.67 49.89 5.80
C LYS A 117 -2.30 50.32 7.22
N ILE A 118 -1.59 49.47 7.96
CA ILE A 118 -1.11 49.80 9.32
C ILE A 118 -0.14 50.99 9.25
N ILE A 119 0.84 50.95 8.35
CA ILE A 119 1.82 52.03 8.17
C ILE A 119 1.14 53.36 7.81
N GLN A 120 0.14 53.34 6.92
CA GLN A 120 -0.60 54.55 6.56
C GLN A 120 -1.35 55.14 7.76
N ASN A 121 -2.03 54.29 8.54
CA ASN A 121 -2.72 54.72 9.76
C ASN A 121 -1.74 55.27 10.80
N GLU A 122 -0.58 54.63 10.96
CA GLU A 122 0.46 55.04 11.90
C GLU A 122 1.09 56.38 11.49
N LYS A 123 1.36 56.60 10.19
CA LYS A 123 1.78 57.90 9.66
C LYS A 123 0.75 59.01 9.95
N GLN A 124 -0.53 58.72 9.75
CA GLN A 124 -1.59 59.70 10.05
C GLN A 124 -1.63 60.04 11.53
N LYS A 125 -1.51 59.03 12.40
CA LYS A 125 -1.46 59.21 13.85
C LYS A 125 -0.23 60.02 14.28
N MET A 126 0.95 59.68 13.77
CA MET A 126 2.18 60.45 14.01
C MET A 126 2.04 61.92 13.58
N MET A 127 1.42 62.19 12.43
CA MET A 127 1.21 63.55 11.96
C MET A 127 0.23 64.33 12.86
N GLN A 128 -0.79 63.66 13.40
CA GLN A 128 -1.71 64.27 14.38
C GLN A 128 -0.99 64.57 15.70
N ASP A 129 -0.18 63.64 16.19
CA ASP A 129 0.56 63.82 17.43
C ASP A 129 1.64 64.91 17.29
N LEU A 130 2.35 64.97 16.15
CA LEU A 130 3.28 66.05 15.83
C LEU A 130 2.59 67.42 15.82
N LYS A 131 1.37 67.52 15.24
CA LYS A 131 0.60 68.77 15.27
C LYS A 131 0.27 69.21 16.69
N LYS A 132 -0.14 68.28 17.57
CA LYS A 132 -0.41 68.61 18.98
C LYS A 132 0.84 69.11 19.69
N GLU A 133 1.97 68.46 19.47
CA GLU A 133 3.25 68.81 20.10
C GLU A 133 3.76 70.18 19.62
N VAL A 134 3.64 70.47 18.32
CA VAL A 134 3.95 71.80 17.77
C VAL A 134 3.03 72.88 18.35
N VAL A 135 1.71 72.62 18.47
CA VAL A 135 0.78 73.58 19.09
C VAL A 135 1.16 73.84 20.54
N SER A 136 1.52 72.80 21.30
CA SER A 136 1.99 72.96 22.69
C SER A 136 3.25 73.83 22.75
N LEU A 137 4.26 73.53 21.92
CA LEU A 137 5.50 74.31 21.81
C LEU A 137 5.26 75.79 21.47
N VAL A 138 4.31 76.08 20.57
CA VAL A 138 3.95 77.46 20.20
C VAL A 138 3.24 78.18 21.36
N ILE A 139 2.35 77.50 22.07
CA ILE A 139 1.69 78.06 23.27
C ILE A 139 2.75 78.37 24.35
N ASP A 140 3.64 77.43 24.63
CA ASP A 140 4.72 77.60 25.63
C ASP A 140 5.66 78.75 25.26
N ALA A 141 6.04 78.87 23.98
CA ALA A 141 6.86 79.98 23.49
C ALA A 141 6.13 81.32 23.58
N THR A 142 4.83 81.35 23.26
CA THR A 142 3.99 82.55 23.34
C THR A 142 3.78 82.98 24.80
N GLU A 143 3.57 82.04 25.72
CA GLU A 143 3.52 82.30 27.16
C GLU A 143 4.83 82.93 27.66
N LYS A 144 5.97 82.37 27.25
CA LYS A 144 7.29 82.85 27.67
C LYS A 144 7.60 84.25 27.14
N LEU A 145 7.27 84.53 25.88
CA LEU A 145 7.38 85.87 25.27
C LEU A 145 6.42 86.88 25.93
N THR A 146 5.19 86.48 26.24
CA THR A 146 4.20 87.34 26.90
C THR A 146 4.63 87.67 28.33
N LYS A 147 5.14 86.67 29.08
CA LYS A 147 5.73 86.89 30.42
C LYS A 147 6.94 87.84 30.38
N GLN A 148 7.79 87.76 29.36
CA GLN A 148 8.92 88.70 29.18
C GLN A 148 8.45 90.13 28.81
N ASN A 149 7.49 90.29 27.91
CA ASN A 149 6.99 91.61 27.50
C ASN A 149 6.05 92.28 28.52
N ILE A 150 5.58 91.54 29.54
CA ILE A 150 4.78 92.08 30.65
C ILE A 150 5.65 92.48 31.85
N SER A 151 6.94 92.13 31.88
CA SER A 151 7.80 92.54 33.00
C SER A 151 8.30 93.98 32.80
N LYS A 152 7.84 94.86 33.70
CA LYS A 152 8.17 96.28 33.90
C LYS A 152 7.48 97.31 33.01
N GLU A 153 7.66 97.37 31.69
CA GLU A 153 7.27 98.60 30.95
C GLU A 153 5.75 98.80 30.78
N LYS A 154 4.94 97.74 30.68
CA LYS A 154 3.47 97.87 30.49
C LYS A 154 2.66 98.05 31.78
N HIS A 155 3.17 97.60 32.92
CA HIS A 155 2.43 97.70 34.19
C HIS A 155 2.36 99.14 34.70
N GLU A 156 3.39 99.97 34.49
CA GLU A 156 3.35 101.38 34.90
C GLU A 156 2.48 102.25 33.97
N ALA A 157 2.44 101.93 32.66
CA ALA A 157 1.63 102.66 31.70
C ALA A 157 0.11 102.44 31.92
N LEU A 158 -0.31 101.20 32.20
CA LEU A 158 -1.72 100.86 32.46
C LEU A 158 -2.25 101.45 33.77
N ILE A 159 -1.41 101.55 34.81
CA ILE A 159 -1.79 102.21 36.08
C ILE A 159 -1.97 103.71 35.87
N LYS A 160 -1.14 104.35 35.04
CA LYS A 160 -1.26 105.78 34.72
C LYS A 160 -2.52 106.11 33.92
N GLU A 161 -2.98 105.20 33.06
CA GLU A 161 -4.19 105.41 32.24
C GLU A 161 -5.49 105.10 32.99
N MET A 162 -5.47 104.17 33.96
CA MET A 162 -6.61 103.90 34.85
C MET A 162 -6.80 104.96 35.94
N LEU A 163 -5.76 105.70 36.31
CA LEU A 163 -5.82 106.81 37.27
C LEU A 163 -6.13 108.17 36.62
N SER A 164 -6.27 108.25 35.29
CA SER A 164 -6.54 109.50 34.56
C SER A 164 -8.00 109.65 34.08
N LYS A 165 -8.92 108.80 34.56
CA LYS A 165 -10.36 108.90 34.35
C LYS A 165 -11.08 109.05 35.69
#